data_AF-A0A1X2GTM9-F1
#
_entry.id   AF-A0A1X2GTM9-F1
#
_cell.length_a   1.000
_cell.length_b   1.000
_cell.length_c   1.000
_cell.angle_alpha   90.00
_cell.angle_beta   90.00
_cell.angle_gamma   90.00
#
_symmetry.space_group_name_H-M   'P 1'
#
loop_
_entity.id
_entity.type
_entity.pdbx_description
1 polymer ?
#
loop_
_entity_poly.entity_id
_entity_poly.type
_entity_poly.pdbx_seq_one_letter_code
_entity_poly.pdbx_strand_id
1 'polypeptide(L)'
;MSESHQRQMLLVADNPGKFIFSYTREFQTDFIKLLSRRHGTKRTFANQFYQEYIADRNHIHMNATRWNSLSEFVRHLGREGICKVDETERGYWITWIDNSPQALARQVNTNTSPL
;
A
#
# COMPACT_ATOMS: atom_id res chain seq x y z
N MET A 1 -4.11 24.36 -3.32
CA MET A 1 -4.05 23.62 -4.60
C MET A 1 -2.96 24.28 -5.45
N SER A 2 -1.95 23.54 -5.89
CA SER A 2 -0.80 24.08 -6.66
C SER A 2 -1.13 24.13 -8.15
N GLU A 3 -0.59 25.10 -8.90
CA GLU A 3 -0.80 25.23 -10.37
C GLU A 3 -0.42 23.97 -11.17
N SER A 4 0.51 23.16 -10.67
CA SER A 4 0.86 21.85 -11.26
C SER A 4 -0.33 20.89 -11.24
N HIS A 5 -1.10 20.91 -10.15
CA HIS A 5 -2.33 20.14 -9.97
C HIS A 5 -3.45 20.63 -10.90
N GLN A 6 -3.56 21.94 -11.13
CA GLN A 6 -4.52 22.53 -12.08
C GLN A 6 -4.17 22.21 -13.55
N ARG A 7 -2.89 22.24 -13.92
CA ARG A 7 -2.42 21.86 -15.27
C ARG A 7 -2.62 20.37 -15.54
N GLN A 8 -2.46 19.51 -14.54
CA GLN A 8 -2.75 18.08 -14.70
C GLN A 8 -4.25 17.79 -14.80
N MET A 9 -5.14 18.54 -14.13
CA MET A 9 -6.59 18.39 -14.33
C MET A 9 -7.04 18.67 -15.77
N LEU A 10 -6.39 19.59 -16.48
CA LEU A 10 -6.70 19.87 -17.90
C LEU A 10 -6.26 18.72 -18.84
N LEU A 11 -5.18 18.01 -18.50
CA LEU A 11 -4.70 16.83 -19.24
C LEU A 11 -5.55 15.57 -18.95
N VAL A 12 -6.14 15.48 -17.76
CA VAL A 12 -7.05 14.39 -17.35
C VAL A 12 -8.33 14.35 -18.20
N ALA A 13 -8.76 15.48 -18.76
CA ALA A 13 -9.97 15.58 -19.57
C ALA A 13 -9.92 14.74 -20.87
N ASP A 14 -8.73 14.47 -21.41
CA ASP A 14 -8.55 13.81 -22.71
C ASP A 14 -8.38 12.27 -22.61
N ASN A 15 -8.05 11.73 -21.43
CA ASN A 15 -7.94 10.28 -21.21
C ASN A 15 -7.95 9.87 -19.71
N PRO A 16 -9.06 10.10 -18.99
CA PRO A 16 -9.10 9.98 -17.52
C PRO A 16 -8.75 8.57 -17.01
N GLY A 17 -9.07 7.52 -17.77
CA GLY A 17 -8.78 6.13 -17.40
C GLY A 17 -7.28 5.79 -17.31
N LYS A 18 -6.45 6.34 -18.21
CA LYS A 18 -5.00 6.07 -18.21
C LYS A 18 -4.30 6.68 -16.98
N PHE A 19 -4.72 7.87 -16.57
CA PHE A 19 -4.17 8.56 -15.40
C PHE A 19 -4.58 7.88 -14.09
N ILE A 20 -5.84 7.46 -13.96
CA ILE A 20 -6.28 6.70 -12.77
C ILE A 20 -5.47 5.41 -12.63
N PHE A 21 -5.19 4.71 -13.72
CA PHE A 21 -4.38 3.49 -13.69
C PHE A 21 -2.93 3.77 -13.27
N SER A 22 -2.28 4.79 -13.83
CA SER A 22 -0.90 5.13 -13.47
C SER A 22 -0.80 5.55 -12.00
N TYR A 23 -1.67 6.45 -11.53
CA TYR A 23 -1.69 6.89 -10.14
C TYR A 23 -2.02 5.76 -9.18
N THR A 24 -2.93 4.85 -9.55
CA THR A 24 -3.21 3.66 -8.73
C THR A 24 -1.97 2.79 -8.54
N ARG A 25 -1.21 2.55 -9.62
CA ARG A 25 0.02 1.74 -9.57
C ARG A 25 1.11 2.42 -8.76
N GLU A 26 1.31 3.72 -8.97
CA GLU A 26 2.32 4.51 -8.27
C GLU A 26 2.01 4.61 -6.77
N PHE A 27 0.76 4.95 -6.42
CA PHE A 27 0.26 4.94 -5.04
C PHE A 27 0.55 3.62 -4.33
N GLN A 28 0.16 2.49 -4.94
CA GLN A 28 0.37 1.17 -4.34
C GLN A 28 1.87 0.87 -4.16
N THR A 29 2.69 1.19 -5.16
CA THR A 29 4.14 0.96 -5.12
C THR A 29 4.79 1.73 -3.98
N ASP A 30 4.50 3.03 -3.86
CA ASP A 30 5.10 3.88 -2.84
C ASP A 30 4.57 3.55 -1.44
N PHE A 31 3.27 3.25 -1.31
CA PHE A 31 2.67 2.80 -0.06
C PHE A 31 3.36 1.53 0.47
N ILE A 32 3.54 0.51 -0.38
CA ILE A 32 4.22 -0.75 0.01
C ILE A 32 5.70 -0.53 0.31
N LYS A 33 6.38 0.30 -0.50
CA LYS A 33 7.79 0.65 -0.29
C LYS A 33 8.00 1.34 1.04
N LEU A 34 7.11 2.25 1.43
CA LEU A 34 7.20 2.91 2.73
C LEU A 34 6.87 1.95 3.88
N LEU A 35 5.84 1.11 3.72
CA LEU A 35 5.42 0.13 4.71
C LEU A 35 6.56 -0.85 5.03
N SER A 36 7.12 -1.48 4.00
CA SER A 36 8.23 -2.43 4.12
C SER A 36 9.47 -1.80 4.74
N ARG A 37 9.81 -0.57 4.39
CA ARG A 37 11.00 0.12 4.93
C ARG A 37 10.84 0.60 6.37
N ARG A 38 9.67 1.14 6.75
CA ARG A 38 9.47 1.74 8.08
C ARG A 38 8.95 0.75 9.12
N HIS A 39 8.06 -0.15 8.71
CA HIS A 39 7.38 -1.07 9.61
C HIS A 39 7.84 -2.52 9.41
N GLY A 40 8.39 -2.87 8.24
CA GLY A 40 8.81 -4.24 7.94
C GLY A 40 7.64 -5.21 8.12
N THR A 41 7.89 -6.34 8.78
CA THR A 41 6.89 -7.36 9.10
C THR A 41 6.16 -7.09 10.43
N LYS A 42 6.18 -5.86 10.95
CA LYS A 42 5.41 -5.48 12.14
C LYS A 42 3.94 -5.30 11.77
N ARG A 43 3.05 -5.74 12.67
CA ARG A 43 1.61 -5.47 12.56
C ARG A 43 1.33 -4.00 12.82
N THR A 44 0.75 -3.32 11.85
CA THR A 44 0.54 -1.87 11.85
C THR A 44 -0.92 -1.53 11.57
N PHE A 45 -1.46 -0.56 12.32
CA PHE A 45 -2.84 -0.11 12.10
C PHE A 45 -2.93 0.72 10.81
N ALA A 46 -3.75 0.28 9.87
CA ALA A 46 -3.74 0.80 8.49
C ALA A 46 -4.04 2.29 8.43
N ASN A 47 -5.01 2.77 9.22
CA ASN A 47 -5.38 4.19 9.21
C ASN A 47 -4.22 5.06 9.70
N GLN A 48 -3.57 4.67 10.80
CA GLN A 48 -2.40 5.39 11.31
C GLN A 48 -1.29 5.44 10.26
N PHE A 49 -0.98 4.32 9.64
CA PHE A 49 0.04 4.27 8.60
C PHE A 49 -0.33 5.10 7.36
N TYR A 50 -1.60 5.11 6.95
CA TYR A 50 -2.05 5.96 5.85
C TYR A 50 -1.87 7.45 6.17
N GLN A 51 -2.14 7.88 7.41
CA GLN A 51 -1.86 9.26 7.84
C GLN A 51 -0.37 9.59 7.80
N GLU A 52 0.50 8.66 8.23
CA GLU A 52 1.96 8.81 8.12
C GLU A 52 2.42 8.91 6.66
N TYR A 53 1.80 8.14 5.76
CA TYR A 53 2.08 8.14 4.34
C TYR A 53 1.72 9.49 3.71
N ILE A 54 0.49 9.99 3.89
CA ILE A 54 0.07 11.28 3.29
C ILE A 54 0.61 12.53 4.01
N ALA A 55 1.41 12.35 5.08
CA ALA A 55 2.11 13.46 5.71
C ALA A 55 3.19 14.07 4.78
N ASP A 56 3.73 13.28 3.85
CA ASP A 56 4.56 13.79 2.75
C ASP A 56 3.66 14.30 1.62
N ARG A 57 3.80 15.59 1.30
CA ARG A 57 3.00 16.26 0.25
C ARG A 57 3.30 15.78 -1.16
N ASN A 58 4.42 15.08 -1.35
CA ASN A 58 4.79 14.53 -2.65
C ASN A 58 4.16 13.16 -2.92
N HIS A 59 3.55 12.52 -1.92
CA HIS A 59 2.87 11.25 -2.12
C HIS A 59 1.52 11.43 -2.80
N ILE A 60 1.18 10.49 -3.68
CA ILE A 60 -0.16 10.41 -4.27
C ILE A 60 -1.16 10.10 -3.17
N HIS A 61 -2.21 10.90 -3.08
CA HIS A 61 -3.34 10.63 -2.20
C HIS A 61 -4.28 9.59 -2.83
N MET A 62 -4.94 8.78 -1.99
CA MET A 62 -5.87 7.74 -2.44
C MET A 62 -6.98 8.28 -3.35
N ASN A 63 -7.40 9.53 -3.15
CA ASN A 63 -8.43 10.24 -3.91
C ASN A 63 -8.13 10.34 -5.41
N ALA A 64 -6.85 10.20 -5.80
CA ALA A 64 -6.39 10.23 -7.19
C ALA A 64 -6.31 8.83 -7.83
N THR A 65 -6.76 7.79 -7.11
CA THR A 65 -6.65 6.39 -7.52
C THR A 65 -8.03 5.77 -7.73
N ARG A 66 -8.07 4.50 -8.15
CA ARG A 66 -9.32 3.74 -8.27
C ARG A 66 -9.95 3.33 -6.92
N TRP A 67 -9.25 3.53 -5.81
CA TRP A 67 -9.68 3.04 -4.50
C TRP A 67 -10.65 4.02 -3.85
N ASN A 68 -11.85 3.55 -3.51
CA ASN A 68 -12.88 4.40 -2.92
C ASN A 68 -12.72 4.55 -1.40
N SER A 69 -11.95 3.64 -0.78
CA SER A 69 -11.66 3.68 0.66
C SER A 69 -10.37 2.95 0.99
N LEU A 70 -9.76 3.31 2.13
CA LEU A 70 -8.58 2.61 2.64
C LEU A 70 -8.87 1.13 2.88
N SER A 71 -10.08 0.83 3.37
CA SER A 71 -10.59 -0.53 3.60
C SER A 71 -10.64 -1.37 2.33
N GLU A 72 -11.03 -0.79 1.19
CA GLU A 72 -11.00 -1.47 -0.11
C GLU A 72 -9.56 -1.75 -0.55
N PHE A 73 -8.68 -0.75 -0.43
CA PHE A 73 -7.28 -0.88 -0.79
C PHE A 73 -6.55 -1.94 0.04
N VAL A 74 -6.68 -1.92 1.38
CA VAL A 74 -5.98 -2.90 2.22
C VAL A 74 -6.50 -4.32 2.01
N ARG A 75 -7.81 -4.51 1.77
CA ARG A 75 -8.35 -5.82 1.38
C ARG A 75 -7.78 -6.30 0.05
N HIS A 76 -7.56 -5.41 -0.91
CA HIS A 76 -6.86 -5.77 -2.14
C HIS A 76 -5.43 -6.24 -1.86
N LEU A 77 -4.66 -5.51 -1.05
CA LEU A 77 -3.30 -5.95 -0.66
C LEU A 77 -3.29 -7.34 -0.01
N GLY A 78 -4.34 -7.67 0.76
CA GLY A 78 -4.56 -9.00 1.32
C GLY A 78 -4.78 -10.07 0.25
N ARG A 79 -5.65 -9.81 -0.73
CA ARG A 79 -5.95 -10.74 -1.83
C ARG A 79 -4.74 -11.00 -2.73
N GLU A 80 -3.91 -9.98 -2.95
CA GLU A 80 -2.67 -10.09 -3.74
C GLU A 80 -1.53 -10.77 -2.98
N GLY A 81 -1.70 -11.11 -1.69
CA GLY A 81 -0.65 -11.71 -0.87
C GLY A 81 0.52 -10.77 -0.57
N ILE A 82 0.29 -9.45 -0.66
CA ILE A 82 1.29 -8.41 -0.37
C ILE A 82 1.35 -8.13 1.14
N CYS A 83 0.19 -8.14 1.79
CA CYS A 83 0.04 -7.94 3.22
C CYS A 83 -0.83 -9.04 3.82
N LYS A 84 -0.54 -9.46 5.05
CA LYS A 84 -1.56 -10.07 5.91
C LYS A 84 -2.47 -8.96 6.42
N VAL A 85 -3.78 -9.17 6.35
CA VAL A 85 -4.79 -8.19 6.73
C VAL A 85 -5.69 -8.78 7.81
N ASP A 86 -5.77 -8.13 8.97
CA ASP A 86 -6.68 -8.49 10.05
C ASP A 86 -7.72 -7.38 10.23
N GLU A 87 -9.00 -7.73 10.19
CA GLU A 87 -10.10 -6.81 10.49
C GLU A 87 -10.51 -6.94 11.96
N THR A 88 -10.65 -5.81 12.66
CA THR A 88 -11.18 -5.75 14.02
C THR A 88 -12.24 -4.66 14.12
N GLU A 89 -12.93 -4.59 15.26
CA GLU A 89 -13.89 -3.51 15.55
C GLU A 89 -13.27 -2.10 15.48
N ARG A 90 -11.94 -2.01 15.63
CA ARG A 90 -11.20 -0.74 15.54
C ARG A 90 -10.76 -0.39 14.12
N GLY A 91 -10.96 -1.29 13.15
CA GLY A 91 -10.55 -1.15 11.75
C GLY A 91 -9.51 -2.18 11.32
N TYR A 92 -8.77 -1.87 10.24
CA TYR A 92 -7.86 -2.81 9.60
C TYR A 92 -6.43 -2.70 10.13
N TRP A 93 -5.82 -3.85 10.34
CA TRP A 93 -4.40 -4.01 10.63
C TRP A 93 -3.73 -4.70 9.44
N ILE A 94 -2.55 -4.23 9.08
CA ILE A 94 -1.76 -4.77 7.97
C ILE A 94 -0.37 -5.16 8.47
N THR A 95 0.14 -6.26 7.94
CA THR A 95 1.52 -6.72 8.13
C THR A 95 2.09 -7.03 6.76
N TRP A 96 3.17 -6.35 6.36
CA TRP A 96 3.81 -6.64 5.08
C TRP A 96 4.38 -8.06 5.06
N ILE A 97 4.25 -8.74 3.93
CA ILE A 97 4.77 -10.09 3.73
C ILE A 97 6.13 -9.97 3.02
N ASP A 98 7.21 -10.27 3.75
CA ASP A 98 8.57 -10.30 3.20
C ASP A 98 8.81 -11.61 2.44
N ASN A 99 8.73 -11.54 1.12
CA ASN A 99 9.01 -12.65 0.20
C ASN A 99 10.44 -12.60 -0.36
N SER A 100 11.36 -11.85 0.26
CA SER A 100 12.76 -11.83 -0.17
C SER A 100 13.38 -13.24 -0.06
N PRO A 101 14.34 -13.62 -0.93
CA PRO A 101 15.00 -14.92 -0.86
C PRO A 101 15.60 -15.22 0.52
N GLN A 102 16.08 -14.19 1.22
CA GLN A 102 16.60 -14.31 2.58
C GLN A 102 15.50 -14.66 3.60
N ALA A 103 14.32 -14.02 3.50
CA ALA A 103 13.18 -14.34 4.34
C ALA A 103 12.64 -15.74 4.08
N LEU A 104 12.56 -16.15 2.80
CA LEU A 104 12.14 -17.50 2.42
C LEU A 104 13.13 -18.57 2.91
N ALA A 105 14.44 -18.34 2.81
CA ALA A 105 15.46 -19.25 3.31
C ALA A 105 15.37 -19.47 4.83
N ARG A 106 15.02 -18.42 5.61
CA ARG A 106 14.78 -18.55 7.06
C ARG A 106 13.55 -19.40 7.37
N GLN A 107 12.48 -19.27 6.59
CA GLN A 107 11.24 -20.05 6.79
C GLN A 107 11.43 -21.54 6.48
N VAL A 108 12.26 -21.88 5.48
CA VAL A 108 12.59 -23.28 5.16
C VAL A 108 13.37 -23.95 6.30
N ASN A 109 14.31 -23.23 6.93
CA ASN A 109 15.13 -23.76 8.02
C ASN A 109 14.37 -23.96 9.34
N THR A 110 13.24 -23.29 9.56
CA THR A 110 12.42 -23.49 10.78
C THR A 110 11.49 -24.69 10.70
N ASN A 111 11.21 -25.23 9.51
CA ASN A 111 10.34 -26.40 9.31
C ASN A 111 11.10 -27.73 9.17
N THR A 112 12.41 -27.73 9.44
CA THR A 112 13.27 -28.91 9.38
C THR A 112 13.95 -29.18 10.73
N SER A 113 13.15 -29.37 11.79
CA SER A 113 13.60 -30.13 12.96
C SER A 113 13.24 -31.60 12.76
N PRO A 114 14.21 -32.51 12.53
CA PRO A 114 13.94 -33.93 12.63
C PRO A 114 13.69 -34.28 14.10
N LEU A 115 12.65 -35.10 14.34
CA LEU A 115 12.44 -35.82 15.59
C LEU A 115 13.62 -36.74 15.91
#